data_AF-A0A3M1U4V4-F1
#
_entry.id   AF-A0A3M1U4V4-F1
#
_cell.length_a   1.000
_cell.length_b   1.000
_cell.length_c   1.000
_cell.angle_alpha   90.00
_cell.angle_beta   90.00
_cell.angle_gamma   90.00
#
_symmetry.space_group_name_H-M   'P 1'
#
loop_
_entity.id
_entity.type
_entity.pdbx_description
1 polymer ?
#
loop_
_entity_poly.entity_id
_entity_poly.type
_entity_poly.pdbx_seq_one_letter_code
_entity_poly.pdbx_strand_id
1 'polypeptide(L)'
;MASPLPEQLNQYLVELDGSAHPVLMEMEEVARQEKFPIIGPQCGRTMAILATAIGAKRVFEMGSGYGYSTLWFALAVGEGGEVVHTDSDQANSERARAFLSRAG
;
A
#
# COMPACT_ATOMS: atom_id res chain seq x y z
N MET A 1 8.04 -6.85 -13.52
CA MET A 1 7.91 -8.28 -13.93
C MET A 1 6.52 -8.48 -14.52
N ALA A 2 6.34 -9.46 -15.39
CA ALA A 2 5.00 -9.84 -15.83
C ALA A 2 4.20 -10.40 -14.64
N SER A 3 2.89 -10.12 -14.58
CA SER A 3 2.01 -10.69 -13.55
C SER A 3 2.04 -12.22 -13.63
N PRO A 4 2.10 -12.94 -12.50
CA PRO A 4 1.97 -14.40 -12.50
C PRO A 4 0.52 -14.86 -12.77
N LEU A 5 -0.45 -13.93 -12.76
CA LEU A 5 -1.85 -14.21 -13.02
C LEU A 5 -2.16 -14.10 -14.52
N PRO A 6 -3.09 -14.91 -15.05
CA PRO A 6 -3.67 -14.68 -16.38
C PRO A 6 -4.25 -13.26 -16.48
N GLU A 7 -4.07 -12.62 -17.63
CA GLU A 7 -4.49 -11.22 -17.84
C GLU A 7 -5.97 -11.00 -17.51
N GLN A 8 -6.83 -11.92 -17.91
CA GLN A 8 -8.27 -11.86 -17.67
C GLN A 8 -8.60 -11.87 -16.16
N LEU A 9 -7.85 -12.64 -15.37
CA LEU A 9 -8.03 -12.68 -13.92
C LEU A 9 -7.52 -11.39 -13.28
N ASN A 10 -6.38 -10.88 -13.74
CA ASN A 10 -5.85 -9.61 -13.26
C ASN A 10 -6.82 -8.46 -13.50
N GLN A 11 -7.39 -8.39 -14.71
CA GLN A 11 -8.39 -7.39 -15.08
C GLN A 11 -9.67 -7.53 -14.25
N TYR A 12 -10.17 -8.76 -14.06
CA TYR A 12 -11.32 -9.00 -13.21
C TYR A 12 -11.11 -8.51 -11.76
N LEU A 13 -9.93 -8.75 -11.18
CA LEU A 13 -9.60 -8.29 -9.83
C LEU A 13 -9.53 -6.76 -9.75
N VAL A 14 -9.01 -6.09 -10.77
CA VAL A 14 -8.99 -4.62 -10.85
C VAL A 14 -10.40 -4.05 -10.94
N GLU A 15 -11.27 -4.64 -11.76
CA GLU A 15 -12.67 -4.21 -11.90
C GLU A 15 -13.49 -4.41 -10.62
N LEU A 16 -13.16 -5.43 -9.83
CA LEU A 16 -13.80 -5.69 -8.54
C LEU A 16 -13.38 -4.65 -7.47
N ASP A 17 -12.20 -4.05 -7.61
CA ASP A 17 -11.60 -3.17 -6.60
C ASP A 17 -12.07 -1.71 -6.73
N GLY A 18 -13.40 -1.51 -6.68
CA GLY A 18 -14.04 -0.19 -6.87
C GLY A 18 -13.89 0.81 -5.71
N SER A 19 -12.94 0.62 -4.78
CA SER A 19 -12.88 1.40 -3.52
C SER A 19 -11.47 1.74 -3.05
N ALA A 20 -10.51 1.90 -3.97
CA ALA A 20 -9.18 2.33 -3.60
C ALA A 20 -9.17 3.78 -3.07
N HIS A 21 -8.46 4.00 -1.96
CA HIS A 21 -8.29 5.33 -1.38
C HIS A 21 -7.60 6.27 -2.41
N PRO A 22 -8.03 7.55 -2.56
CA PRO A 22 -7.46 8.45 -3.57
C PRO A 22 -5.93 8.58 -3.54
N VAL A 23 -5.35 8.59 -2.34
CA VAL A 23 -3.89 8.61 -2.16
C VAL A 23 -3.22 7.32 -2.67
N LEU A 24 -3.84 6.14 -2.52
CA LEU A 24 -3.29 4.90 -3.07
C LEU A 24 -3.26 4.95 -4.61
N MET A 25 -4.33 5.44 -5.24
CA MET A 25 -4.39 5.59 -6.70
C MET A 25 -3.31 6.56 -7.22
N GLU A 26 -3.08 7.67 -6.51
CA GLU A 26 -2.00 8.60 -6.85
C GLU A 26 -0.62 7.95 -6.66
N MET A 27 -0.41 7.22 -5.57
CA MET A 27 0.85 6.53 -5.30
C MET A 27 1.16 5.46 -6.36
N GLU A 28 0.14 4.78 -6.90
CA GLU A 28 0.26 3.82 -8.00
C GLU A 28 0.65 4.51 -9.31
N GLU A 29 0.04 5.65 -9.61
CA GLU A 29 0.36 6.44 -10.78
C GLU A 29 1.81 6.97 -10.71
N VAL A 30 2.23 7.46 -9.55
CA VAL A 30 3.62 7.87 -9.30
C VAL A 30 4.58 6.68 -9.44
N ALA A 31 4.22 5.50 -8.92
CA ALA A 31 5.01 4.28 -9.08
C ALA A 31 5.26 3.96 -10.56
N ARG A 32 4.18 4.05 -11.35
CA ARG A 32 4.18 3.75 -12.78
C ARG A 32 5.02 4.75 -13.57
N GLN A 33 4.90 6.05 -13.27
CA GLN A 33 5.66 7.11 -13.93
C GLN A 33 7.16 7.02 -13.61
N GLU A 34 7.51 6.83 -12.34
CA GLU A 34 8.90 6.77 -11.88
C GLU A 34 9.54 5.39 -12.03
N LYS A 35 8.75 4.38 -12.41
CA LYS A 35 9.15 2.96 -12.43
C LYS A 35 9.65 2.48 -11.06
N PHE A 36 9.09 3.03 -9.99
CA PHE A 36 9.42 2.64 -8.63
C PHE A 36 8.70 1.31 -8.27
N PRO A 37 9.41 0.34 -7.67
CA PRO A 37 8.81 -0.93 -7.31
C PRO A 37 7.84 -0.79 -6.13
N ILE A 38 6.57 -1.15 -6.35
CA ILE A 38 5.56 -1.31 -5.30
C ILE A 38 4.99 -2.73 -5.32
N ILE A 39 4.36 -3.15 -4.22
CA ILE A 39 3.69 -4.45 -4.13
C ILE A 39 2.45 -4.57 -5.03
N GLY A 40 1.89 -3.44 -5.49
CA GLY A 40 0.67 -3.38 -6.27
C GLY A 40 -0.61 -3.56 -5.45
N PRO A 41 -1.78 -3.21 -6.03
CA PRO A 41 -3.04 -3.11 -5.31
C PRO A 41 -3.54 -4.46 -4.78
N GLN A 42 -3.41 -5.54 -5.56
CA GLN A 42 -3.91 -6.86 -5.15
C GLN A 42 -3.17 -7.39 -3.92
N CYS A 43 -1.84 -7.17 -3.85
CA CYS A 43 -1.05 -7.53 -2.68
C CYS A 43 -1.41 -6.63 -1.49
N GLY A 44 -1.50 -5.32 -1.69
CA GLY A 44 -1.90 -4.38 -0.63
C GLY A 44 -3.24 -4.72 0.01
N ARG A 45 -4.24 -5.02 -0.83
CA ARG A 45 -5.58 -5.47 -0.42
C ARG A 45 -5.51 -6.77 0.39
N THR A 46 -4.76 -7.76 -0.10
CA THR A 46 -4.58 -9.04 0.59
C THR A 46 -3.99 -8.82 1.98
N MET A 47 -2.97 -7.98 2.11
CA MET A 47 -2.38 -7.66 3.41
C MET A 47 -3.35 -6.93 4.33
N ALA A 48 -4.15 -5.99 3.82
CA ALA A 48 -5.17 -5.29 4.59
C ALA A 48 -6.26 -6.25 5.11
N ILE A 49 -6.68 -7.22 4.29
CA ILE A 49 -7.60 -8.28 4.69
C ILE A 49 -6.99 -9.12 5.82
N LEU A 50 -5.73 -9.57 5.67
CA LEU A 50 -5.05 -10.36 6.69
C LEU A 50 -4.87 -9.60 7.99
N ALA A 51 -4.43 -8.34 7.94
CA ALA A 51 -4.26 -7.47 9.11
C ALA A 51 -5.58 -7.27 9.85
N THR A 52 -6.66 -7.00 9.12
CA THR A 52 -8.01 -6.89 9.69
C THR A 52 -8.47 -8.22 10.31
N ALA A 53 -8.27 -9.34 9.60
CA ALA A 53 -8.73 -10.65 10.04
C ALA A 53 -8.09 -11.12 11.35
N ILE A 54 -6.81 -10.76 11.58
CA ILE A 54 -6.12 -11.07 12.84
C ILE A 54 -6.33 -10.01 13.92
N GLY A 55 -7.08 -8.94 13.65
CA GLY A 55 -7.27 -7.83 14.58
C GLY A 55 -5.98 -7.07 14.88
N ALA A 56 -5.10 -6.92 13.89
CA ALA A 56 -3.81 -6.24 14.06
C ALA A 56 -4.02 -4.80 14.57
N LYS A 57 -3.28 -4.45 15.62
CA LYS A 57 -3.21 -3.07 16.14
C LYS A 57 -1.85 -2.42 15.98
N ARG A 58 -0.82 -3.22 15.71
CA ARG A 58 0.56 -2.77 15.54
C ARG A 58 1.18 -3.56 14.39
N VAL A 59 1.70 -2.85 13.39
CA VAL A 59 2.40 -3.43 12.23
C VAL A 59 3.79 -2.82 12.14
N PHE A 60 4.80 -3.65 11.93
CA PHE A 60 6.16 -3.20 11.67
C PHE A 60 6.55 -3.59 10.25
N GLU A 61 7.04 -2.63 9.47
CA GLU A 61 7.52 -2.85 8.12
C GLU A 61 9.03 -2.61 8.06
N MET A 62 9.75 -3.52 7.40
CA MET A 62 11.17 -3.40 7.11
C MET A 62 11.37 -3.17 5.60
N GLY A 63 11.64 -1.92 5.21
CA GLY A 63 11.74 -1.52 3.82
C GLY A 63 10.37 -1.19 3.20
N SER A 64 9.82 -0.04 3.60
CA SER A 64 8.49 0.43 3.20
C SER A 64 8.45 1.21 1.88
N GLY A 65 9.60 1.53 1.28
CA GLY A 65 9.69 2.44 0.14
C GLY A 65 9.09 3.80 0.47
N TYR A 66 8.40 4.44 -0.48
CA TYR A 66 7.67 5.68 -0.19
C TYR A 66 6.30 5.45 0.49
N GLY A 67 6.06 4.30 1.12
CA GLY A 67 4.95 4.10 2.06
C GLY A 67 3.65 3.56 1.46
N TYR A 68 3.68 2.98 0.25
CA TYR A 68 2.47 2.43 -0.38
C TYR A 68 1.85 1.28 0.45
N SER A 69 2.67 0.32 0.89
CA SER A 69 2.24 -0.74 1.81
C SER A 69 1.89 -0.21 3.19
N THR A 70 2.63 0.80 3.67
CA THR A 70 2.34 1.49 4.94
C THR A 70 0.93 2.03 4.97
N LEU A 71 0.47 2.65 3.88
CA LEU A 71 -0.89 3.19 3.79
C LEU A 71 -1.94 2.07 3.82
N TRP A 72 -1.73 0.95 3.13
CA TRP A 72 -2.62 -0.22 3.21
C TRP A 72 -2.77 -0.74 4.64
N PHE A 73 -1.66 -0.83 5.39
CA PHE A 73 -1.72 -1.22 6.79
C PHE A 73 -2.37 -0.17 7.68
N ALA A 74 -2.10 1.12 7.45
CA ALA A 74 -2.69 2.21 8.23
C ALA A 74 -4.22 2.21 8.12
N LEU A 75 -4.74 2.03 6.90
CA LEU A 75 -6.17 1.87 6.65
C LEU A 75 -6.75 0.61 7.33
N ALA A 76 -5.98 -0.47 7.42
CA ALA A 76 -6.42 -1.73 8.01
C ALA A 76 -6.43 -1.74 9.55
N VAL A 77 -5.41 -1.16 10.21
CA VAL A 77 -5.33 -1.12 11.68
C VAL A 77 -6.36 -0.16 12.28
N GLY A 78 -6.73 0.89 11.52
CA GLY A 78 -7.74 1.87 11.88
C GLY A 78 -7.34 2.77 13.05
N GLU A 79 -8.32 3.48 13.60
CA GLU A 79 -8.11 4.41 14.72
C GLU A 79 -7.49 3.71 15.94
N GLY A 80 -6.49 4.35 16.55
CA GLY A 80 -5.72 3.81 17.67
C GLY A 80 -4.73 2.70 17.30
N GLY A 81 -4.64 2.33 16.01
CA GLY A 81 -3.61 1.45 15.49
C GLY A 81 -2.28 2.17 15.21
N GLU A 82 -1.20 1.41 15.13
CA GLU A 82 0.15 1.91 14.84
C GLU A 82 0.77 1.13 13.69
N VAL A 83 1.37 1.83 12.73
CA VAL A 83 2.22 1.23 11.69
C VAL A 83 3.59 1.89 11.76
N VAL A 84 4.62 1.07 11.99
CA VAL A 84 6.02 1.52 12.03
C VAL A 84 6.60 1.35 10.63
N HIS A 85 6.68 2.48 9.93
CA HIS A 85 7.38 2.63 8.65
C HIS A 85 8.89 2.65 8.88
N THR A 86 9.65 1.84 8.14
CA THR A 86 11.11 1.96 8.08
C THR A 86 11.62 1.86 6.66
N ASP A 87 12.56 2.72 6.31
CA ASP A 87 13.29 2.68 5.05
C ASP A 87 14.72 3.15 5.28
N SER A 88 15.68 2.65 4.49
CA SER A 88 17.07 3.06 4.60
C SER A 88 17.36 4.37 3.85
N ASP A 89 16.51 4.74 2.89
CA ASP A 89 16.60 5.99 2.15
C ASP A 89 15.69 7.06 2.78
N GLN A 90 16.30 8.12 3.30
CA GLN A 90 15.58 9.23 3.90
C GLN A 90 14.57 9.89 2.94
N ALA A 91 14.88 9.95 1.64
CA ALA A 91 13.99 10.54 0.65
C ALA A 91 12.68 9.74 0.52
N ASN A 92 12.76 8.42 0.63
CA ASN A 92 11.57 7.55 0.64
C ASN A 92 10.69 7.84 1.87
N SER A 93 11.29 7.96 3.06
CA SER A 93 10.55 8.27 4.28
C SER A 93 9.93 9.67 4.26
N GLU A 94 10.58 10.65 3.65
CA GLU A 94 10.00 11.99 3.47
C GLU A 94 8.81 11.98 2.51
N ARG A 95 8.91 11.26 1.39
CA ARG A 95 7.79 11.03 0.46
C ARG A 95 6.64 10.28 1.13
N ALA A 96 6.95 9.24 1.90
CA ALA A 96 5.96 8.50 2.66
C ALA A 96 5.20 9.42 3.62
N ARG A 97 5.90 10.26 4.37
CA ARG A 97 5.27 11.24 5.25
C ARG A 97 4.32 12.17 4.49
N ALA A 98 4.73 12.65 3.31
CA ALA A 98 3.91 13.54 2.49
C ALA A 98 2.63 12.87 1.95
N PHE A 99 2.71 11.61 1.51
CA PHE A 99 1.52 10.85 1.09
C PHE A 99 0.61 10.50 2.26
N LEU A 100 1.17 9.93 3.33
CA LEU A 100 0.41 9.46 4.49
C LEU A 100 -0.32 10.60 5.19
N SER A 101 0.28 11.78 5.31
CA SER A 101 -0.39 12.95 5.93
C SER A 101 -1.62 13.44 5.17
N ARG A 102 -1.77 13.05 3.90
CA ARG A 102 -2.92 13.40 3.06
C ARG A 102 -4.01 12.33 3.10
N ALA A 103 -3.74 11.18 3.71
CA ALA A 103 -4.66 10.06 3.76
C ALA A 103 -5.61 10.06 4.98
N GLY A 104 -5.46 11.03 5.88
CA GLY A 104 -6.25 11.15 7.11
C GLY A 104 -5.52 10.50 8.29
#